data_AF-A0A852GBB1-F1
#
_entry.id   AF-A0A852GBB1-F1
#
_cell.length_a   1.000
_cell.length_b   1.000
_cell.length_c   1.000
_cell.angle_alpha   90.00
_cell.angle_beta   90.00
_cell.angle_gamma   90.00
#
_symmetry.space_group_name_H-M   'P 1'
#
loop_
_entity.id
_entity.type
_entity.pdbx_description
1 polymer ?
#
loop_
_entity_poly.entity_id
_entity_poly.type
_entity_poly.pdbx_seq_one_letter_code
_entity_poly.pdbx_strand_id
1 'polypeptide(L)'
;VLHLQEENAVFVMTNVILTPNQRQGHCPELPDDKTECKVNNNCVPGYVSTHSSGIQTGECVPYNGSIKTCEVFAWCPVEDDYHVPKPAFLQEAENFTILVKNNIWYPKFNFSKRNILPNINSTYLKNCIYDSKTDPFCPIFRLGKIVEAAGQDFQEMAVEGGVMALQINWDCNLDRDASHCVPKYSFRRLDNKDPAHTVSPGYNFRFAKYYKDSNGTEARTLIKAYGIRFDIIVFGKAGKFDVIPTMINIGSGLALFGV
;
A
#
# COMPACT_ATOMS: atom_id res chain seq x y z
N VAL A 1 -2.20 2.72 10.43
CA VAL A 1 -1.29 1.66 9.92
C VAL A 1 -1.82 0.33 10.40
N LEU A 2 -2.15 -0.60 9.50
CA LEU A 2 -2.65 -1.94 9.82
C LEU A 2 -1.53 -2.94 9.57
N HIS A 3 -1.26 -3.81 10.56
CA HIS A 3 0.00 -4.53 10.74
C HIS A 3 1.18 -3.58 10.96
N LEU A 4 1.66 -3.54 12.21
CA LEU A 4 2.58 -2.50 12.70
C LEU A 4 3.98 -2.55 12.04
N GLN A 5 4.30 -3.60 11.28
CA GLN A 5 5.63 -3.78 10.72
C GLN A 5 5.61 -4.71 9.50
N GLU A 6 5.42 -4.14 8.31
CA GLU A 6 5.81 -4.81 7.06
C GLU A 6 7.28 -4.50 6.77
N GLU A 7 8.01 -5.46 6.22
CA GLU A 7 9.40 -5.25 5.83
C GLU A 7 9.45 -4.30 4.63
N ASN A 8 10.09 -3.13 4.82
CA ASN A 8 10.27 -2.11 3.78
C ASN A 8 8.98 -1.53 3.18
N ALA A 9 7.83 -1.66 3.85
CA ALA A 9 6.57 -1.08 3.38
C ALA A 9 5.73 -0.52 4.54
N VAL A 10 4.90 0.48 4.24
CA VAL A 10 3.90 1.02 5.16
C VAL A 10 2.59 1.25 4.43
N PHE A 11 1.51 0.65 4.94
CA PHE A 11 0.17 0.91 4.48
C PHE A 11 -0.53 2.00 5.29
N VAL A 12 -1.03 3.03 4.59
CA VAL A 12 -1.82 4.12 5.16
C VAL A 12 -3.25 4.03 4.62
N MET A 13 -4.19 3.76 5.52
CA MET A 13 -5.61 3.73 5.18
C MET A 13 -6.09 5.14 4.85
N THR A 14 -6.79 5.28 3.72
CA THR A 14 -7.34 6.55 3.22
C THR A 14 -8.86 6.52 3.08
N ASN A 15 -9.44 5.35 2.83
CA ASN A 15 -10.88 5.17 2.74
C ASN A 15 -11.31 3.83 3.34
N VAL A 16 -12.58 3.71 3.68
CA VAL A 16 -13.07 2.53 4.38
C VAL A 16 -14.56 2.27 4.13
N ILE A 17 -14.91 0.99 3.99
CA ILE A 17 -16.28 0.50 4.09
C ILE A 17 -16.36 -0.35 5.36
N LEU A 18 -17.28 0.02 6.25
CA LEU A 18 -17.48 -0.63 7.55
C LEU A 18 -18.80 -1.39 7.54
N THR A 19 -18.73 -2.69 7.82
CA THR A 19 -19.92 -3.52 8.06
C THR A 19 -19.89 -3.99 9.51
N PRO A 20 -20.43 -3.19 10.45
CA PRO A 20 -20.42 -3.51 11.88
C PRO A 20 -21.48 -4.56 12.24
N ASN A 21 -21.33 -5.17 13.42
CA ASN A 21 -22.32 -6.07 14.01
C ASN A 21 -22.67 -7.30 13.16
N GLN A 22 -21.72 -7.77 12.34
CA GLN A 22 -21.91 -9.02 11.62
C GLN A 22 -21.98 -10.19 12.59
N ARG A 23 -22.92 -11.10 12.36
CA ARG A 23 -23.10 -12.36 13.08
C ARG A 23 -23.26 -13.51 12.09
N GLN A 24 -22.87 -14.72 12.48
CA GLN A 24 -23.18 -15.88 11.65
C GLN A 24 -24.69 -16.14 11.66
N GLY A 25 -25.29 -16.21 10.47
CA GLY A 25 -26.72 -16.41 10.32
C GLY A 25 -27.14 -16.43 8.85
N HIS A 26 -28.44 -16.30 8.64
CA HIS A 26 -29.05 -16.26 7.31
C HIS A 26 -29.42 -14.84 6.95
N CYS A 27 -29.08 -14.41 5.75
CA CYS A 27 -29.44 -13.11 5.21
C CYS A 27 -29.54 -13.15 3.67
N PRO A 28 -30.26 -12.20 3.05
CA PRO A 28 -30.22 -12.03 1.61
C PRO A 28 -28.79 -11.69 1.14
N GLU A 29 -28.37 -12.28 0.02
CA GLU A 29 -27.15 -11.89 -0.70
C GLU A 29 -27.32 -10.51 -1.36
N LEU A 30 -26.21 -9.84 -1.68
CA LEU A 30 -26.26 -8.59 -2.44
C LEU A 30 -26.88 -8.77 -3.84
N PRO A 31 -27.65 -7.78 -4.36
CA PRO A 31 -28.28 -7.86 -5.69
C PRO A 31 -27.30 -7.80 -6.87
N ASP A 32 -27.06 -8.93 -7.51
CA ASP A 32 -26.22 -9.08 -8.69
C ASP A 32 -26.98 -9.91 -9.74
N ASP A 33 -26.56 -9.86 -11.00
CA ASP A 33 -27.20 -10.54 -12.13
C ASP A 33 -27.37 -12.05 -11.88
N LYS A 34 -26.55 -12.64 -10.99
CA LYS A 34 -26.57 -14.06 -10.63
C LYS A 34 -27.26 -14.38 -9.30
N THR A 35 -27.47 -13.39 -8.44
CA THR A 35 -27.99 -13.58 -7.07
C THR A 35 -29.44 -13.13 -6.95
N GLU A 36 -29.92 -12.28 -7.85
CA GLU A 36 -31.33 -11.92 -7.97
C GLU A 36 -32.18 -13.14 -8.34
N CYS A 37 -33.29 -13.31 -7.63
CA CYS A 37 -34.18 -14.45 -7.80
C CYS A 37 -35.64 -13.99 -7.85
N LYS A 38 -36.49 -14.77 -8.53
CA LYS A 38 -37.94 -14.55 -8.54
C LYS A 38 -38.67 -15.64 -7.77
N VAL A 39 -38.17 -16.87 -7.85
CA VAL A 39 -38.68 -18.06 -7.16
C VAL A 39 -37.53 -18.84 -6.53
N ASN A 40 -37.81 -19.66 -5.51
CA ASN A 40 -36.80 -20.42 -4.79
C ASN A 40 -35.95 -21.34 -5.69
N ASN A 41 -36.52 -21.87 -6.77
CA ASN A 41 -35.80 -22.76 -7.70
C ASN A 41 -34.65 -22.07 -8.47
N ASN A 42 -34.55 -20.74 -8.42
CA ASN A 42 -33.39 -20.00 -8.92
C ASN A 42 -32.16 -20.12 -8.00
N CYS A 43 -32.37 -20.47 -6.73
CA CYS A 43 -31.34 -20.60 -5.71
C CYS A 43 -31.05 -22.08 -5.48
N VAL A 44 -29.77 -22.47 -5.52
CA VAL A 44 -29.37 -23.87 -5.42
C VAL A 44 -28.82 -24.13 -4.02
N PRO A 45 -29.46 -24.98 -3.19
CA PRO A 45 -28.94 -25.29 -1.85
C PRO A 45 -27.51 -25.82 -1.90
N GLY A 46 -26.65 -25.29 -1.02
CA GLY A 46 -25.24 -25.68 -0.94
C GLY A 46 -24.35 -25.09 -2.04
N TYR A 47 -24.89 -24.29 -2.96
CA TYR A 47 -24.10 -23.62 -3.99
C TYR A 47 -23.22 -22.53 -3.38
N VAL A 48 -21.97 -22.49 -3.83
CA VAL A 48 -20.98 -21.47 -3.48
C VAL A 48 -20.31 -21.00 -4.77
N SER A 49 -20.28 -19.69 -4.98
CA SER A 49 -19.55 -19.05 -6.08
C SER A 49 -18.33 -18.30 -5.52
N THR A 50 -17.32 -18.07 -6.36
CA THR A 50 -16.13 -17.27 -6.00
C THR A 50 -16.47 -15.84 -5.59
N HIS A 51 -17.62 -15.32 -6.03
CA HIS A 51 -18.11 -13.98 -5.72
C HIS A 51 -19.28 -13.99 -4.72
N SER A 52 -19.67 -15.15 -4.19
CA SER A 52 -20.73 -15.27 -3.19
C SER A 52 -20.19 -14.90 -1.81
N SER A 53 -20.97 -14.19 -1.00
CA SER A 53 -20.62 -13.85 0.38
C SER A 53 -20.78 -15.04 1.34
N GLY A 54 -21.57 -16.05 0.94
CA GLY A 54 -21.80 -17.26 1.72
C GLY A 54 -22.33 -18.44 0.91
N ILE A 55 -22.86 -19.44 1.63
CA ILE A 55 -23.43 -20.67 1.07
C ILE A 55 -24.93 -20.48 0.87
N GLN A 56 -25.45 -20.71 -0.34
CA GLN A 56 -26.88 -20.58 -0.60
C GLN A 56 -27.71 -21.62 0.16
N THR A 57 -28.83 -21.18 0.74
CA THR A 57 -29.79 -22.07 1.42
C THR A 57 -30.79 -22.70 0.43
N GLY A 58 -31.04 -22.02 -0.71
CA GLY A 58 -32.06 -22.39 -1.70
C GLY A 58 -33.35 -21.58 -1.58
N GLU A 59 -33.45 -20.67 -0.62
CA GLU A 59 -34.62 -19.79 -0.45
C GLU A 59 -34.42 -18.45 -1.18
N CYS A 60 -35.50 -17.93 -1.78
CA CYS A 60 -35.52 -16.63 -2.44
C CYS A 60 -36.22 -15.60 -1.52
N VAL A 61 -35.42 -14.75 -0.87
CA VAL A 61 -35.89 -13.84 0.19
C VAL A 61 -35.86 -12.37 -0.28
N PRO A 62 -36.72 -11.51 0.27
CA PRO A 62 -36.68 -10.08 -0.07
C PRO A 62 -35.41 -9.42 0.46
N TYR A 63 -34.63 -8.80 -0.43
CA TYR A 63 -33.51 -7.93 -0.07
C TYR A 63 -34.04 -6.52 0.27
N ASN A 64 -34.93 -6.00 -0.58
CA ASN A 64 -35.64 -4.74 -0.35
C ASN A 64 -37.12 -4.86 -0.80
N GLY A 65 -37.87 -3.76 -0.81
CA GLY A 65 -39.30 -3.78 -1.17
C GLY A 65 -39.60 -4.17 -2.63
N SER A 66 -38.60 -4.20 -3.51
CA SER A 66 -38.77 -4.47 -4.95
C SER A 66 -37.94 -5.65 -5.46
N ILE A 67 -36.83 -5.98 -4.79
CA ILE A 67 -35.81 -6.94 -5.22
C ILE A 67 -35.76 -8.10 -4.24
N LYS A 68 -35.70 -9.32 -4.77
CA LYS A 68 -35.46 -10.55 -4.02
C LYS A 68 -34.13 -11.17 -4.46
N THR A 69 -33.38 -11.69 -3.50
CA THR A 69 -32.09 -12.35 -3.73
C THR A 69 -32.05 -13.70 -3.00
N CYS A 70 -31.15 -14.56 -3.44
CA CYS A 70 -30.95 -15.84 -2.78
C CYS A 70 -30.45 -15.64 -1.34
N GLU A 71 -31.05 -16.35 -0.40
CA GLU A 71 -30.60 -16.38 0.99
C GLU A 71 -29.30 -17.18 1.12
N VAL A 72 -28.37 -16.65 1.91
CA VAL A 72 -27.07 -17.28 2.19
C VAL A 72 -26.85 -17.44 3.69
N PHE A 73 -26.17 -18.52 4.08
CA PHE A 73 -25.56 -18.65 5.39
C PHE A 73 -24.17 -18.02 5.37
N ALA A 74 -24.02 -16.88 6.07
CA ALA A 74 -22.84 -16.02 6.00
C ALA A 74 -22.66 -15.21 7.29
N TRP A 75 -21.68 -14.30 7.27
CA TRP A 75 -21.62 -13.20 8.23
C TRP A 75 -22.59 -12.10 7.81
N CYS A 76 -23.69 -11.97 8.54
CA CYS A 76 -24.82 -11.12 8.22
C CYS A 76 -24.85 -9.87 9.11
N PRO A 77 -25.13 -8.67 8.56
CA PRO A 77 -25.42 -8.41 7.14
C PRO A 77 -24.18 -8.54 6.24
N VAL A 78 -24.36 -8.95 4.99
CA VAL A 78 -23.28 -8.99 3.99
C VAL A 78 -22.72 -7.59 3.73
N GLU A 79 -21.45 -7.51 3.34
CA GLU A 79 -20.80 -6.22 3.01
C GLU A 79 -21.44 -5.63 1.76
N ASP A 80 -21.87 -4.37 1.80
CA ASP A 80 -22.26 -3.59 0.62
C ASP A 80 -21.07 -2.78 0.12
N ASP A 81 -20.54 -3.16 -1.05
CA ASP A 81 -19.43 -2.47 -1.70
C ASP A 81 -19.76 -1.79 -3.03
N TYR A 82 -21.06 -1.58 -3.34
CA TYR A 82 -21.49 -0.86 -4.55
C TYR A 82 -21.03 0.60 -4.54
N HIS A 83 -20.95 1.23 -3.37
CA HIS A 83 -20.60 2.63 -3.24
C HIS A 83 -19.38 2.85 -2.34
N VAL A 84 -18.25 3.16 -2.97
CA VAL A 84 -17.05 3.63 -2.26
C VAL A 84 -17.22 5.12 -1.93
N PRO A 85 -17.06 5.55 -0.66
CA PRO A 85 -17.23 6.94 -0.27
C PRO A 85 -16.32 7.90 -1.06
N LYS A 86 -16.91 8.97 -1.62
CA LYS A 86 -16.23 10.05 -2.34
C LYS A 86 -16.74 11.40 -1.78
N PRO A 87 -15.90 12.24 -1.13
CA PRO A 87 -14.45 12.11 -0.94
C PRO A 87 -14.07 10.99 0.04
N ALA A 88 -12.79 10.62 0.06
CA ALA A 88 -12.27 9.56 0.91
C ALA A 88 -12.46 9.89 2.41
N PHE A 89 -12.87 8.90 3.20
CA PHE A 89 -13.19 9.09 4.62
C PHE A 89 -12.01 9.64 5.46
N LEU A 90 -10.77 9.27 5.13
CA LEU A 90 -9.55 9.72 5.79
C LEU A 90 -8.73 10.65 4.87
N GLN A 91 -9.39 11.62 4.23
CA GLN A 91 -8.74 12.64 3.39
C GLN A 91 -7.60 13.39 4.10
N GLU A 92 -7.70 13.59 5.42
CA GLU A 92 -6.68 14.24 6.25
C GLU A 92 -5.37 13.45 6.35
N ALA A 93 -5.35 12.19 5.91
CA ALA A 93 -4.13 11.40 5.81
C ALA A 93 -3.09 12.06 4.89
N GLU A 94 -3.50 12.94 3.98
CA GLU A 94 -2.59 13.77 3.16
C GLU A 94 -1.58 14.53 4.02
N ASN A 95 -1.99 14.93 5.22
CA ASN A 95 -1.23 15.75 6.16
C ASN A 95 -0.35 14.92 7.10
N PHE A 96 -0.43 13.59 7.05
CA PHE A 96 0.42 12.73 7.85
C PHE A 96 1.86 12.76 7.36
N THR A 97 2.77 12.44 8.27
CA THR A 97 4.20 12.36 8.01
C THR A 97 4.74 10.98 8.34
N ILE A 98 5.66 10.49 7.53
CA ILE A 98 6.41 9.26 7.77
C ILE A 98 7.89 9.58 8.00
N LEU A 99 8.47 9.04 9.07
CA LEU A 99 9.90 9.11 9.33
C LEU A 99 10.57 7.85 8.79
N VAL A 100 11.42 8.00 7.77
CA VAL A 100 12.15 6.88 7.17
C VAL A 100 13.56 6.82 7.73
N LYS A 101 13.86 5.76 8.49
CA LYS A 101 15.20 5.48 9.00
C LYS A 101 15.84 4.41 8.14
N ASN A 102 16.91 4.75 7.44
CA ASN A 102 17.62 3.84 6.56
C ASN A 102 19.10 3.77 6.94
N ASN A 103 19.61 2.55 7.07
CA ASN A 103 21.02 2.25 7.30
C ASN A 103 21.51 1.38 6.13
N ILE A 104 22.65 1.73 5.55
CA ILE A 104 23.30 0.97 4.49
C ILE A 104 24.64 0.42 4.96
N TRP A 105 25.03 -0.71 4.39
CA TRP A 105 26.34 -1.33 4.57
C TRP A 105 26.81 -1.90 3.24
N TYR A 106 28.01 -1.50 2.80
CA TYR A 106 28.72 -2.08 1.68
C TYR A 106 29.79 -3.04 2.21
N PRO A 107 29.53 -4.37 2.25
CA PRO A 107 30.41 -5.33 2.91
C PRO A 107 31.82 -5.36 2.30
N LYS A 108 31.91 -5.28 0.97
CA LYS A 108 33.19 -5.30 0.24
C LYS A 108 34.17 -4.22 0.72
N PHE A 109 33.67 -3.07 1.14
CA PHE A 109 34.48 -1.93 1.55
C PHE A 109 34.44 -1.68 3.06
N ASN A 110 33.74 -2.52 3.83
CA ASN A 110 33.45 -2.33 5.25
C ASN A 110 32.92 -0.91 5.57
N PHE A 111 32.06 -0.37 4.70
CA PHE A 111 31.53 0.98 4.82
C PHE A 111 30.06 0.94 5.26
N SER A 112 29.71 1.64 6.32
CA SER A 112 28.33 1.80 6.76
C SER A 112 27.94 3.27 6.87
N LYS A 113 26.69 3.58 6.56
CA LYS A 113 26.16 4.95 6.68
C LYS A 113 24.67 4.95 6.95
N ARG A 114 24.17 6.05 7.51
CA ARG A 114 22.76 6.28 7.82
C ARG A 114 22.25 7.47 7.01
N ASN A 115 20.97 7.47 6.65
CA ASN A 115 20.35 8.59 5.97
C ASN A 115 20.22 9.84 6.85
N ILE A 116 20.11 9.65 8.17
CA ILE A 116 20.19 10.73 9.14
C ILE A 116 21.67 11.07 9.33
N LEU A 117 22.08 12.20 8.73
CA LEU A 117 23.47 12.64 8.73
C LEU A 117 23.95 13.06 10.14
N PRO A 118 25.27 12.98 10.44
CA PRO A 118 25.80 13.27 11.77
C PRO A 118 25.59 14.72 12.24
N ASN A 119 25.47 15.66 11.31
CA ASN A 119 25.24 17.08 11.57
C ASN A 119 23.76 17.41 11.88
N ILE A 120 22.85 16.45 11.74
CA ILE A 120 21.43 16.64 12.03
C ILE A 120 21.19 16.49 13.53
N ASN A 121 20.62 17.52 14.15
CA ASN A 121 20.28 17.52 15.57
C ASN A 121 18.80 17.14 15.82
N SER A 122 18.49 16.78 17.07
CA SER A 122 17.12 16.40 17.47
C SER A 122 16.10 17.54 17.31
N THR A 123 16.54 18.79 17.39
CA THR A 123 15.67 19.97 17.21
C THR A 123 15.23 20.11 15.76
N TYR A 124 16.14 19.88 14.82
CA TYR A 124 15.87 19.86 13.38
C TYR A 124 14.87 18.75 13.05
N LEU A 125 15.09 17.53 13.56
CA LEU A 125 14.18 16.41 13.33
C LEU A 125 12.76 16.61 13.88
N LYS A 126 12.53 17.54 14.81
CA LYS A 126 11.18 17.85 15.30
C LYS A 126 10.37 18.70 14.32
N ASN A 127 11.04 19.51 13.52
CA ASN A 127 10.40 20.55 12.71
C ASN A 127 10.60 20.35 11.20
N CYS A 128 11.61 19.58 10.80
CA CYS A 128 11.93 19.42 9.39
C CYS A 128 10.86 18.58 8.68
N ILE A 129 10.60 18.96 7.43
CA ILE A 129 9.85 18.17 6.47
C ILE A 129 10.69 18.15 5.20
N TYR A 130 10.82 16.97 4.59
CA TYR A 130 11.59 16.80 3.37
C TYR A 130 11.10 17.73 2.26
N ASP A 131 12.04 18.45 1.66
CA ASP A 131 11.87 19.19 0.42
C ASP A 131 13.16 19.06 -0.41
N SER A 132 13.02 18.78 -1.70
CA SER A 132 14.18 18.57 -2.58
C SER A 132 15.12 19.78 -2.71
N LYS A 133 14.62 20.98 -2.43
CA LYS A 133 15.34 22.26 -2.57
C LYS A 133 15.75 22.83 -1.22
N THR A 134 14.85 22.89 -0.24
CA THR A 134 15.12 23.54 1.05
C THR A 134 15.72 22.57 2.07
N ASP A 135 15.20 21.34 2.15
CA ASP A 135 15.51 20.37 3.21
C ASP A 135 15.76 18.95 2.66
N PRO A 136 16.76 18.77 1.76
CA PRO A 136 16.94 17.52 1.02
C PRO A 136 17.42 16.34 1.89
N PHE A 137 17.88 16.60 3.11
CA PHE A 137 18.38 15.59 4.04
C PHE A 137 17.40 15.31 5.20
N CYS A 138 16.23 15.95 5.24
CA CYS A 138 15.23 15.63 6.25
C CYS A 138 14.61 14.25 5.95
N PRO A 139 14.63 13.30 6.91
CA PRO A 139 14.09 11.95 6.71
C PRO A 139 12.58 11.86 6.97
N ILE A 140 11.88 12.99 7.15
CA ILE A 140 10.45 13.06 7.47
C ILE A 140 9.69 13.54 6.24
N PHE A 141 8.81 12.71 5.71
CA PHE A 141 8.10 12.96 4.46
C PHE A 141 6.61 13.12 4.72
N ARG A 142 6.01 14.20 4.22
CA ARG A 142 4.55 14.38 4.23
C ARG A 142 3.93 13.56 3.09
N LEU A 143 2.85 12.83 3.36
CA LEU A 143 2.26 11.91 2.38
C LEU A 143 1.77 12.63 1.13
N GLY A 144 1.08 13.76 1.28
CA GLY A 144 0.67 14.59 0.15
C GLY A 144 1.85 15.03 -0.73
N LYS A 145 2.98 15.42 -0.11
CA LYS A 145 4.19 15.82 -0.84
C LYS A 145 4.86 14.68 -1.60
N ILE A 146 4.82 13.46 -1.08
CA ILE A 146 5.32 12.27 -1.78
C ILE A 146 4.50 12.04 -3.05
N VAL A 147 3.17 12.10 -2.94
CA VAL A 147 2.24 11.87 -4.05
C VAL A 147 2.32 12.99 -5.09
N GLU A 148 2.37 14.24 -4.64
CA GLU A 148 2.57 15.43 -5.50
C GLU A 148 3.90 15.36 -6.27
N ALA A 149 5.00 14.98 -5.61
CA ALA A 149 6.31 14.85 -6.24
C ALA A 149 6.37 13.74 -7.31
N ALA A 150 5.46 12.77 -7.27
CA ALA A 150 5.28 11.77 -8.32
C ALA A 150 4.30 12.21 -9.43
N GLY A 151 3.80 13.46 -9.39
CA GLY A 151 2.84 14.01 -10.34
C GLY A 151 1.44 13.42 -10.22
N GLN A 152 1.04 13.01 -9.02
CA GLN A 152 -0.28 12.44 -8.73
C GLN A 152 -1.06 13.36 -7.76
N ASP A 153 -2.39 13.21 -7.75
CA ASP A 153 -3.27 13.86 -6.78
C ASP A 153 -3.59 12.92 -5.61
N PHE A 154 -3.41 13.40 -4.37
CA PHE A 154 -3.63 12.58 -3.18
C PHE A 154 -5.11 12.23 -2.99
N GLN A 155 -6.01 13.18 -3.24
CA GLN A 155 -7.45 13.01 -2.99
C GLN A 155 -8.08 12.04 -4.01
N GLU A 156 -7.66 12.09 -5.26
CA GLU A 156 -8.02 11.12 -6.30
C GLU A 156 -7.57 9.70 -5.90
N MET A 157 -6.30 9.56 -5.49
CA MET A 157 -5.73 8.26 -5.11
C MET A 157 -6.32 7.74 -3.79
N ALA A 158 -6.69 8.62 -2.87
CA ALA A 158 -7.19 8.26 -1.55
C ALA A 158 -8.52 7.48 -1.60
N VAL A 159 -9.31 7.59 -2.66
CA VAL A 159 -10.61 6.93 -2.73
C VAL A 159 -10.49 5.43 -2.91
N GLU A 160 -9.72 5.00 -3.92
CA GLU A 160 -9.57 3.59 -4.30
C GLU A 160 -8.23 3.00 -3.84
N GLY A 161 -7.34 3.85 -3.32
CA GLY A 161 -6.00 3.48 -2.90
C GLY A 161 -5.00 3.43 -4.05
N GLY A 162 -3.79 2.97 -3.76
CA GLY A 162 -2.72 2.85 -4.75
C GLY A 162 -1.41 2.38 -4.13
N VAL A 163 -0.38 2.26 -4.96
CA VAL A 163 0.96 1.84 -4.52
C VAL A 163 1.99 2.87 -4.96
N MET A 164 2.73 3.38 -3.99
CA MET A 164 3.75 4.41 -4.15
C MET A 164 5.13 3.85 -3.78
N ALA A 165 6.12 4.11 -4.60
CA ALA A 165 7.52 3.83 -4.32
C ALA A 165 8.20 5.08 -3.76
N LEU A 166 8.82 4.94 -2.59
CA LEU A 166 9.83 5.86 -2.06
C LEU A 166 11.20 5.23 -2.32
N GLN A 167 11.89 5.75 -3.32
CA GLN A 167 13.18 5.24 -3.77
C GLN A 167 14.31 6.00 -3.08
N ILE A 168 15.27 5.27 -2.51
CA ILE A 168 16.46 5.80 -1.86
C ILE A 168 17.68 5.31 -2.62
N ASN A 169 18.32 6.20 -3.38
CA ASN A 169 19.54 5.89 -4.12
C ASN A 169 20.80 6.29 -3.34
N TRP A 170 21.72 5.35 -3.15
CA TRP A 170 23.04 5.50 -2.56
C TRP A 170 24.16 5.19 -3.56
N ASP A 171 24.34 6.04 -4.57
CA ASP A 171 25.49 5.91 -5.47
C ASP A 171 26.70 6.65 -4.91
N CYS A 172 27.71 5.89 -4.46
CA CYS A 172 28.82 6.39 -3.68
C CYS A 172 30.18 6.07 -4.32
N ASN A 173 30.98 7.11 -4.54
CA ASN A 173 32.40 6.96 -4.80
C ASN A 173 33.16 7.03 -3.47
N LEU A 174 33.66 5.88 -3.01
CA LEU A 174 34.40 5.72 -1.74
C LEU A 174 35.89 6.05 -1.85
N ASP A 175 36.37 6.54 -3.00
CA ASP A 175 37.65 7.24 -3.10
C ASP A 175 37.57 8.67 -2.57
N ARG A 176 36.36 9.22 -2.52
CA ARG A 176 36.08 10.54 -1.93
C ARG A 176 35.74 10.42 -0.45
N ASP A 177 35.73 11.57 0.21
CA ASP A 177 35.31 11.65 1.60
C ASP A 177 33.88 11.10 1.79
N ALA A 178 33.69 10.38 2.90
CA ALA A 178 32.43 9.73 3.24
C ALA A 178 31.24 10.71 3.26
N SER A 179 31.45 12.00 3.51
CA SER A 179 30.42 13.05 3.47
C SER A 179 29.69 13.14 2.13
N HIS A 180 30.35 12.82 1.00
CA HIS A 180 29.75 12.91 -0.34
C HIS A 180 28.80 11.76 -0.68
N CYS A 181 28.86 10.65 0.06
CA CYS A 181 27.95 9.52 -0.10
C CYS A 181 26.63 9.83 0.61
N VAL A 182 25.67 10.44 -0.07
CA VAL A 182 24.38 10.87 0.51
C VAL A 182 23.20 10.22 -0.22
N PRO A 183 22.07 9.99 0.47
CA PRO A 183 20.89 9.43 -0.17
C PRO A 183 20.27 10.45 -1.11
N LYS A 184 19.74 9.98 -2.23
CA LYS A 184 18.85 10.73 -3.11
C LYS A 184 17.47 10.09 -3.11
N TYR A 185 16.44 10.89 -2.87
CA TYR A 185 15.06 10.44 -2.80
C TYR A 185 14.34 10.71 -4.12
N SER A 186 13.60 9.72 -4.61
CA SER A 186 12.66 9.86 -5.72
C SER A 186 11.35 9.14 -5.41
N PHE A 187 10.26 9.61 -6.01
CA PHE A 187 8.93 9.08 -5.76
C PHE A 187 8.27 8.68 -7.07
N ARG A 188 7.57 7.55 -7.05
CA ARG A 188 6.91 7.03 -8.25
C ARG A 188 5.67 6.22 -7.88
N ARG A 189 4.58 6.41 -8.61
CA ARG A 189 3.42 5.50 -8.55
C ARG A 189 3.75 4.18 -9.26
N LEU A 190 3.47 3.05 -8.59
CA LEU A 190 3.75 1.70 -9.08
C LEU A 190 2.53 1.01 -9.68
N ASP A 191 1.33 1.30 -9.16
CA ASP A 191 0.09 0.75 -9.70
C ASP A 191 -0.28 1.39 -11.03
N ASN A 192 -0.97 0.63 -11.88
CA ASN A 192 -1.29 1.05 -13.23
C ASN A 192 -2.46 2.06 -13.20
N LYS A 193 -2.29 3.23 -13.83
CA LYS A 193 -3.37 4.21 -14.09
C LYS A 193 -4.00 4.03 -15.48
N ASP A 194 -3.69 2.93 -16.18
CA ASP A 194 -4.19 2.72 -17.53
C ASP A 194 -5.72 2.62 -17.53
N PRO A 195 -6.44 3.57 -18.17
CA PRO A 195 -7.89 3.53 -18.26
C PRO A 195 -8.41 2.32 -19.06
N ALA A 196 -7.56 1.63 -19.83
CA ALA A 196 -7.91 0.36 -20.48
C ALA A 196 -7.90 -0.84 -19.52
N HIS A 197 -7.30 -0.71 -18.34
CA HIS A 197 -7.21 -1.75 -17.31
C HIS A 197 -8.00 -1.34 -16.06
N THR A 198 -9.32 -1.44 -16.14
CA THR A 198 -10.26 -1.04 -15.07
C THR A 198 -10.58 -2.15 -14.05
N VAL A 199 -9.99 -3.33 -14.19
CA VAL A 199 -10.29 -4.47 -13.31
C VAL A 199 -9.41 -4.38 -12.05
N SER A 200 -10.05 -4.28 -10.88
CA SER A 200 -9.40 -4.16 -9.56
C SER A 200 -8.40 -2.99 -9.45
N PRO A 201 -8.82 -1.73 -9.73
CA PRO A 201 -7.96 -0.57 -9.59
C PRO A 201 -7.64 -0.26 -8.12
N GLY A 202 -6.52 0.43 -7.91
CA GLY A 202 -6.10 0.90 -6.60
C GLY A 202 -5.55 -0.19 -5.68
N TYR A 203 -5.75 -0.03 -4.37
CA TYR A 203 -5.24 -0.97 -3.37
C TYR A 203 -6.18 -1.05 -2.18
N ASN A 204 -6.77 -2.24 -1.98
CA ASN A 204 -7.70 -2.51 -0.89
C ASN A 204 -7.55 -3.93 -0.35
N PHE A 205 -7.95 -4.11 0.90
CA PHE A 205 -8.05 -5.43 1.53
C PHE A 205 -9.11 -5.44 2.62
N ARG A 206 -9.55 -6.65 2.99
CA ARG A 206 -10.52 -6.87 4.06
C ARG A 206 -9.82 -7.38 5.31
N PHE A 207 -10.22 -6.85 6.47
CA PHE A 207 -9.86 -7.39 7.76
C PHE A 207 -11.05 -7.26 8.72
N ALA A 208 -11.08 -8.06 9.77
CA ALA A 208 -12.19 -8.07 10.72
C ALA A 208 -11.70 -7.83 12.15
N LYS A 209 -12.55 -7.16 12.94
CA LYS A 209 -12.39 -7.05 14.40
C LYS A 209 -13.48 -7.88 15.06
N TYR A 210 -13.08 -8.93 15.77
CA TYR A 210 -13.99 -9.85 16.45
C TYR A 210 -14.25 -9.38 17.89
N TYR A 211 -15.49 -9.55 18.34
CA TYR A 211 -15.92 -9.25 19.71
C TYR A 211 -17.06 -10.18 20.12
N LYS A 212 -17.37 -10.22 21.41
CA LYS A 212 -18.55 -10.91 21.93
C LYS A 212 -19.60 -9.88 22.32
N ASP A 213 -20.86 -10.15 21.98
CA ASP A 213 -21.97 -9.31 22.40
C ASP A 213 -22.34 -9.56 23.88
N SER A 214 -23.32 -8.81 24.40
CA SER A 214 -23.82 -8.96 25.77
C SER A 214 -24.37 -10.36 26.09
N ASN A 215 -24.74 -11.12 25.07
CA ASN A 215 -25.31 -12.46 25.17
C ASN A 215 -24.24 -13.55 25.00
N GLY A 216 -22.96 -13.18 24.89
CA GLY A 216 -21.84 -14.08 24.69
C GLY A 216 -21.71 -14.64 23.25
N THR A 217 -22.53 -14.15 22.31
CA THR A 217 -22.49 -14.56 20.90
C THR A 217 -21.35 -13.85 20.18
N GLU A 218 -20.66 -14.57 19.30
CA GLU A 218 -19.59 -14.00 18.48
C GLU A 218 -20.16 -13.03 17.44
N ALA A 219 -19.56 -11.84 17.38
CA ALA A 219 -19.84 -10.84 16.39
C ALA A 219 -18.53 -10.29 15.83
N ARG A 220 -18.59 -9.71 14.63
CA ARG A 220 -17.44 -9.02 14.04
C ARG A 220 -17.84 -7.72 13.37
N THR A 221 -16.90 -6.81 13.29
CA THR A 221 -16.96 -5.68 12.36
C THR A 221 -16.01 -5.99 11.22
N LEU A 222 -16.55 -6.16 10.02
CA LEU A 222 -15.77 -6.30 8.80
C LEU A 222 -15.40 -4.92 8.29
N ILE A 223 -14.14 -4.76 7.93
CA ILE A 223 -13.58 -3.52 7.40
C ILE A 223 -12.93 -3.84 6.06
N LYS A 224 -13.46 -3.25 4.98
CA LYS A 224 -12.77 -3.16 3.70
C LYS A 224 -12.03 -1.83 3.66
N ALA A 225 -10.73 -1.88 3.79
CA ALA A 225 -9.88 -0.70 3.82
C ALA A 225 -9.25 -0.46 2.45
N TYR A 226 -9.33 0.78 2.01
CA TYR A 226 -8.59 1.31 0.88
C TYR A 226 -7.48 2.20 1.41
N GLY A 227 -6.37 2.26 0.69
CA GLY A 227 -5.24 3.03 1.16
C GLY A 227 -4.09 3.07 0.19
N ILE A 228 -3.09 3.86 0.57
CA ILE A 228 -1.86 3.97 -0.18
C ILE A 228 -0.80 3.14 0.54
N ARG A 229 -0.24 2.18 -0.19
CA ARG A 229 0.92 1.42 0.24
C ARG A 229 2.18 2.12 -0.22
N PHE A 230 3.07 2.45 0.71
CA PHE A 230 4.37 3.06 0.43
C PHE A 230 5.47 2.00 0.54
N ASP A 231 6.03 1.61 -0.59
CA ASP A 231 7.16 0.69 -0.69
C ASP A 231 8.48 1.47 -0.66
N ILE A 232 9.33 1.19 0.33
CA ILE A 232 10.62 1.85 0.54
C ILE A 232 11.69 1.01 -0.18
N ILE A 233 12.09 1.46 -1.36
CA ILE A 233 13.04 0.74 -2.22
C ILE A 233 14.41 1.37 -2.10
N VAL A 234 15.37 0.63 -1.54
CA VAL A 234 16.74 1.11 -1.34
C VAL A 234 17.65 0.43 -2.35
N PHE A 235 18.41 1.23 -3.10
CA PHE A 235 19.41 0.74 -4.04
C PHE A 235 20.60 1.70 -4.09
N GLY A 236 21.70 1.26 -4.70
CA GLY A 236 22.87 2.09 -4.86
C GLY A 236 24.13 1.26 -5.04
N LYS A 237 25.11 1.84 -5.74
CA LYS A 237 26.41 1.20 -5.99
C LYS A 237 27.52 1.97 -5.29
N ALA A 238 28.43 1.24 -4.68
CA ALA A 238 29.68 1.79 -4.17
C ALA A 238 30.85 1.39 -5.08
N GLY A 239 31.70 2.35 -5.42
CA GLY A 239 32.97 2.14 -6.11
C GLY A 239 34.13 2.65 -5.26
N LYS A 240 35.25 1.93 -5.30
CA LYS A 240 36.53 2.35 -4.72
C LYS A 240 37.65 1.88 -5.65
N PHE A 241 38.72 2.64 -5.75
CA PHE A 241 39.89 2.32 -6.53
C PHE A 241 40.47 0.96 -6.14
N ASP A 242 40.76 0.17 -7.16
CA ASP A 242 41.42 -1.12 -7.07
C ASP A 242 42.33 -1.29 -8.29
N VAL A 243 43.58 -1.70 -8.05
CA VAL A 243 44.59 -1.88 -9.09
C VAL A 243 44.24 -3.03 -10.04
N ILE A 244 43.58 -4.09 -9.56
CA ILE A 244 43.28 -5.29 -10.34
C ILE A 244 42.33 -4.97 -11.52
N PRO A 245 41.12 -4.42 -11.32
CA PRO A 245 40.23 -4.08 -12.44
C PRO A 245 40.82 -2.97 -13.32
N THR A 246 41.64 -2.09 -12.76
CA THR A 246 42.34 -1.05 -13.53
C THR A 246 43.30 -1.68 -14.55
N MET A 247 44.17 -2.60 -14.11
CA MET A 247 45.12 -3.28 -14.99
C MET A 247 44.44 -4.19 -16.02
N ILE A 248 43.37 -4.89 -15.62
CA ILE A 248 42.56 -5.69 -16.57
C ILE A 248 42.00 -4.81 -17.68
N ASN A 249 41.39 -3.67 -17.34
CA ASN A 249 40.82 -2.75 -18.33
C ASN A 249 41.88 -2.11 -19.23
N ILE A 250 43.06 -1.77 -18.71
CA ILE A 250 44.20 -1.28 -19.52
C ILE A 250 44.65 -2.38 -20.50
N GLY A 251 44.82 -3.61 -20.04
CA GLY A 251 45.20 -4.74 -20.87
C GLY A 251 44.17 -5.03 -21.97
N SER A 252 42.88 -5.07 -21.64
CA SER A 252 41.80 -5.24 -22.60
C SER A 252 41.72 -4.08 -23.60
N GLY A 253 41.94 -2.84 -23.15
CA GLY A 253 41.97 -1.66 -24.01
C GLY A 253 43.13 -1.69 -25.02
N LEU A 254 44.34 -2.01 -24.56
CA LEU A 254 45.50 -2.16 -25.44
C LEU A 254 45.32 -3.31 -26.45
N ALA A 255 44.73 -4.42 -26.02
CA ALA A 255 44.40 -5.54 -26.92
C ALA A 255 43.39 -5.14 -28.01
N LEU A 256 42.38 -4.33 -27.66
CA LEU A 256 41.40 -3.81 -28.61
C LEU A 256 42.04 -2.87 -29.64
N PHE A 257 42.97 -2.01 -29.24
CA PHE A 257 43.69 -1.11 -30.15
C PHE A 257 44.78 -1.79 -30.98
N GLY A 258 45.18 -3.02 -30.61
CA GLY A 258 46.16 -3.81 -31.34
C GLY A 258 45.58 -4.62 -32.51
N VAL A 259 44.26 -4.59 -32.71
CA VAL A 259 43.53 -5.17 -33.86
C VAL A 259 43.18 -4.05 -34.83
#